data_AF-A0A9E4HDG3-F1
#
_entry.id   AF-A0A9E4HDG3-F1
#
_cell.length_a   1.000
_cell.length_b   1.000
_cell.length_c   1.000
_cell.angle_alpha   90.00
_cell.angle_beta   90.00
_cell.angle_gamma   90.00
#
_symmetry.space_group_name_H-M   'P 1'
#
loop_
_entity.id
_entity.type
_entity.pdbx_description
1 polymer ?
#
loop_
_entity_poly.entity_id
_entity_poly.type
_entity_poly.pdbx_seq_one_letter_code
_entity_poly.pdbx_strand_id
1 'polypeptide(L)'
;MRTLPSFRNLLFAAVFLTAGFPLQAMGQGLSLGGGKDDGPIEITAEQGIEWWQPKQLYIARGNAKATRNAVDLFGDELTAHYRPDKEGNREIWRIDAIGNVRVVSANEQAYGEKGVYDVDQGIFVLTGEVRLDTLQEKVTANRSLEYWANKNMAVARGDAIAIREDRRLSGETLVAYFHEPDAEGKRKLRRLEAYENVHVSTPTEIIRGSRGVYNVDSGIATIAGSVKITRGNDQMNGEYAEVDMNTGVSRLLSGPQGSGGRVKALVKPSKDSEKEKPQPNR
;
A
#
# COMPACT_ATOMS: atom_id res chain seq x y z
N MET A 1 -23.57 28.03 43.79
CA MET A 1 -23.38 27.46 42.44
C MET A 1 -21.90 27.12 42.27
N ARG A 2 -21.53 25.84 42.34
CA ARG A 2 -20.16 25.37 42.04
C ARG A 2 -20.10 25.07 40.54
N THR A 3 -19.25 25.79 39.82
CA THR A 3 -18.93 25.52 38.42
C THR A 3 -18.10 24.24 38.34
N LEU A 4 -18.61 23.25 37.60
CA LEU A 4 -17.87 22.03 37.26
C LEU A 4 -16.74 22.38 36.28
N PRO A 5 -15.51 21.85 36.45
CA PRO A 5 -14.47 22.02 35.44
C PRO A 5 -14.86 21.26 34.17
N SER A 6 -14.78 21.94 33.03
CA SER A 6 -15.07 21.37 31.72
C SER A 6 -14.10 20.24 31.39
N PHE A 7 -14.62 19.01 31.23
CA PHE A 7 -13.90 17.93 30.56
C PHE A 7 -13.69 18.33 29.09
N ARG A 8 -12.50 18.83 28.75
CA ARG A 8 -12.09 19.01 27.34
C ARG A 8 -12.03 17.62 26.70
N ASN A 9 -12.83 17.43 25.65
CA ASN A 9 -12.90 16.23 24.83
C ASN A 9 -11.50 15.74 24.45
N LEU A 10 -11.15 14.50 24.82
CA LEU A 10 -10.02 13.78 24.21
C LEU A 10 -10.39 13.49 22.75
N LEU A 11 -10.04 14.42 21.85
CA LEU A 11 -10.11 14.21 20.41
C LEU A 11 -8.95 13.30 19.99
N PHE A 12 -9.29 12.06 19.66
CA PHE A 12 -8.37 11.15 19.02
C PHE A 12 -8.22 11.55 17.53
N ALA A 13 -7.35 12.52 17.25
CA ALA A 13 -6.82 12.79 15.91
C ALA A 13 -6.51 11.49 15.16
N ALA A 14 -7.35 11.21 14.19
CA ALA A 14 -7.30 10.15 13.22
C ALA A 14 -6.17 10.42 12.23
N VAL A 15 -5.04 9.69 12.24
CA VAL A 15 -3.92 10.02 11.34
C VAL A 15 -3.58 8.91 10.34
N PHE A 16 -4.37 8.90 9.28
CA PHE A 16 -4.05 8.46 7.93
C PHE A 16 -4.94 9.31 7.00
N LEU A 17 -4.37 10.42 6.53
CA LEU A 17 -5.01 11.46 5.70
C LEU A 17 -6.01 12.38 6.39
N THR A 18 -5.54 13.15 7.38
CA THR A 18 -6.03 14.54 7.53
C THR A 18 -5.09 15.46 6.78
N ALA A 19 -5.39 15.66 5.51
CA ALA A 19 -5.16 16.92 4.83
C ALA A 19 -6.21 16.99 3.72
N GLY A 20 -7.07 18.00 3.75
CA GLY A 20 -8.10 18.24 2.75
C GLY A 20 -7.52 18.60 1.40
N PHE A 21 -6.84 17.66 0.77
CA PHE A 21 -6.38 17.72 -0.61
C PHE A 21 -7.21 16.72 -1.42
N PRO A 22 -7.63 17.07 -2.65
CA PRO A 22 -8.40 16.16 -3.48
C PRO A 22 -7.65 14.83 -3.58
N LEU A 23 -8.38 13.72 -3.44
CA LEU A 23 -7.93 12.37 -3.81
C LEU A 23 -7.53 12.41 -5.29
N GLN A 24 -6.29 12.79 -5.55
CA GLN A 24 -5.72 12.80 -6.89
C GLN A 24 -5.34 11.36 -7.23
N ALA A 25 -5.83 10.94 -8.39
CA ALA A 25 -5.74 9.59 -8.87
C ALA A 25 -4.26 9.14 -8.98
N MET A 26 -3.97 7.94 -8.48
CA MET A 26 -2.69 7.27 -8.66
C MET A 26 -2.54 6.91 -10.14
N GLY A 27 -1.34 7.00 -10.71
CA GLY A 27 -1.12 6.89 -12.15
C GLY A 27 -1.55 5.57 -12.81
N GLN A 28 -1.30 5.46 -14.12
CA GLN A 28 -1.44 4.19 -14.84
C GLN A 28 -0.63 3.10 -14.15
N GLY A 29 -1.33 2.03 -13.74
CA GLY A 29 -0.72 0.93 -12.98
C GLY A 29 0.33 0.16 -13.79
N LEU A 30 1.17 -0.60 -13.09
CA LEU A 30 2.30 -1.39 -13.62
C LEU A 30 1.92 -2.54 -14.58
N SER A 31 0.71 -2.55 -15.15
CA SER A 31 0.24 -3.66 -15.98
C SER A 31 0.79 -3.55 -17.40
N LEU A 32 1.45 -4.60 -17.87
CA LEU A 32 1.86 -4.81 -19.26
C LEU A 32 0.70 -5.37 -20.14
N GLY A 33 -0.55 -5.28 -19.66
CA GLY A 33 -1.74 -5.80 -20.34
C GLY A 33 -3.02 -5.69 -19.52
N GLY A 34 -4.16 -5.92 -20.16
CA GLY A 34 -5.50 -5.86 -19.56
C GLY A 34 -6.51 -4.99 -20.32
N GLY A 35 -6.20 -4.58 -21.55
CA GLY A 35 -7.08 -3.82 -22.43
C GLY A 35 -7.29 -4.49 -23.79
N LYS A 36 -8.39 -4.15 -24.48
CA LYS A 36 -8.71 -4.66 -25.84
C LYS A 36 -7.75 -4.17 -26.94
N ASP A 37 -6.89 -3.18 -26.64
CA ASP A 37 -5.97 -2.53 -27.59
C ASP A 37 -4.51 -2.66 -27.11
N ASP A 38 -4.11 -3.82 -26.60
CA ASP A 38 -2.74 -3.99 -26.14
C ASP A 38 -1.81 -4.24 -27.35
N GLY A 39 -1.11 -3.18 -27.78
CA GLY A 39 -0.14 -3.21 -28.89
C GLY A 39 1.00 -4.24 -28.73
N PRO A 40 1.93 -4.31 -29.70
CA PRO A 40 3.00 -5.31 -29.67
C PRO A 40 3.92 -5.12 -28.45
N ILE A 41 4.53 -6.23 -28.00
CA ILE A 41 5.61 -6.21 -26.99
C ILE A 41 6.93 -6.13 -27.76
N GLU A 42 7.68 -5.06 -27.55
CA GLU A 42 9.03 -4.90 -28.07
C GLU A 42 10.04 -5.44 -27.05
N ILE A 43 11.03 -6.23 -27.49
CA ILE A 43 12.09 -6.78 -26.64
C ILE A 43 13.46 -6.37 -27.19
N THR A 44 14.29 -5.78 -26.34
CA THR A 44 15.67 -5.37 -26.66
C THR A 44 16.65 -5.95 -25.65
N ALA A 45 17.89 -6.23 -26.07
CA ALA A 45 18.95 -6.73 -25.20
C ALA A 45 20.33 -6.37 -25.77
N GLU A 46 21.33 -6.23 -24.91
CA GLU A 46 22.69 -5.86 -25.30
C GLU A 46 23.53 -7.06 -25.76
N GLN A 47 23.33 -8.24 -25.16
CA GLN A 47 24.11 -9.45 -25.48
C GLN A 47 23.45 -10.33 -26.54
N GLY A 48 22.19 -10.05 -26.87
CA GLY A 48 21.45 -10.72 -27.94
C GLY A 48 20.11 -11.30 -27.50
N ILE A 49 19.36 -11.77 -28.50
CA ILE A 49 18.06 -12.42 -28.32
C ILE A 49 18.10 -13.78 -29.02
N GLU A 50 17.83 -14.84 -28.27
CA GLU A 50 17.73 -16.21 -28.75
C GLU A 50 16.28 -16.61 -28.92
N TRP A 51 15.93 -17.16 -30.08
CA TRP A 51 14.62 -17.76 -30.30
C TRP A 51 14.71 -19.27 -30.23
N TRP A 52 14.04 -19.86 -29.25
CA TRP A 52 14.01 -21.30 -29.02
C TRP A 52 12.65 -21.87 -29.42
N GLN A 53 12.48 -22.00 -30.74
CA GLN A 53 11.21 -22.44 -31.33
C GLN A 53 10.65 -23.78 -30.77
N PRO A 54 11.46 -24.83 -30.54
CA PRO A 54 10.94 -26.09 -29.96
C PRO A 54 10.40 -25.94 -28.53
N LYS A 55 10.85 -24.91 -27.80
CA LYS A 55 10.37 -24.57 -26.44
C LYS A 55 9.42 -23.38 -26.42
N GLN A 56 9.12 -22.80 -27.58
CA GLN A 56 8.23 -21.65 -27.76
C GLN A 56 8.58 -20.45 -26.86
N LEU A 57 9.85 -20.08 -26.81
CA LEU A 57 10.31 -18.94 -26.01
C LEU A 57 11.36 -18.07 -26.72
N TYR A 58 11.41 -16.80 -26.34
CA TYR A 58 12.49 -15.86 -26.63
C TYR A 58 13.29 -15.61 -25.35
N ILE A 59 14.62 -15.61 -25.43
CA ILE A 59 15.50 -15.27 -24.30
C ILE A 59 16.34 -14.05 -24.69
N ALA A 60 16.18 -12.94 -23.97
CA ALA A 60 16.93 -11.72 -24.14
C ALA A 60 17.92 -11.56 -22.99
N ARG A 61 19.21 -11.31 -23.28
CA ARG A 61 20.28 -11.23 -22.27
C ARG A 61 21.05 -9.92 -22.32
N GLY A 62 21.47 -9.46 -21.14
CA GLY A 62 22.23 -8.25 -20.94
C GLY A 62 21.33 -7.02 -21.02
N ASN A 63 21.01 -6.44 -19.85
CA ASN A 63 20.14 -5.27 -19.72
C ASN A 63 18.86 -5.40 -20.59
N ALA A 64 18.24 -6.58 -20.51
CA ALA A 64 17.09 -6.92 -21.32
C ALA A 64 15.89 -6.05 -20.91
N LYS A 65 15.20 -5.50 -21.91
CA LYS A 65 14.02 -4.65 -21.74
C LYS A 65 12.87 -5.19 -22.58
N ALA A 66 11.69 -5.33 -21.97
CA ALA A 66 10.43 -5.53 -22.65
C ALA A 66 9.57 -4.28 -22.48
N THR A 67 9.06 -3.73 -23.58
CA THR A 67 8.21 -2.53 -23.60
C THR A 67 6.85 -2.88 -24.17
N ARG A 68 5.80 -2.45 -23.48
CA ARG A 68 4.44 -2.46 -24.03
C ARG A 68 3.71 -1.20 -23.57
N ASN A 69 3.12 -0.48 -24.53
CA ASN A 69 2.49 0.81 -24.28
C ASN A 69 3.50 1.77 -23.59
N ALA A 70 3.17 2.25 -22.39
CA ALA A 70 4.02 3.14 -21.59
C ALA A 70 4.68 2.44 -20.39
N VAL A 71 4.80 1.11 -20.42
CA VAL A 71 5.39 0.31 -19.35
C VAL A 71 6.63 -0.42 -19.87
N ASP A 72 7.74 -0.22 -19.16
CA ASP A 72 9.01 -0.89 -19.39
C ASP A 72 9.29 -1.90 -18.27
N LEU A 73 9.60 -3.14 -18.63
CA LEU A 73 10.13 -4.18 -17.74
C LEU A 73 11.60 -4.43 -18.09
N PHE A 74 12.46 -4.29 -17.10
CA PHE A 74 13.90 -4.53 -17.19
C PHE A 74 14.30 -5.76 -16.40
N GLY A 75 15.37 -6.42 -16.84
CA GLY A 75 16.12 -7.42 -16.07
C GLY A 75 17.46 -7.75 -16.71
N ASP A 76 18.32 -8.49 -16.02
CA ASP A 76 19.56 -9.00 -16.60
C ASP A 76 19.26 -10.01 -17.72
N GLU A 77 18.22 -10.83 -17.53
CA GLU A 77 17.64 -11.74 -18.53
C GLU A 77 16.11 -11.65 -18.51
N LEU A 78 15.49 -11.63 -19.70
CA LEU A 78 14.06 -11.78 -19.90
C LEU A 78 13.77 -13.04 -20.73
N THR A 79 12.86 -13.88 -20.28
CA THR A 79 12.31 -15.01 -21.04
C THR A 79 10.84 -14.77 -21.36
N ALA A 80 10.51 -14.54 -22.63
CA ALA A 80 9.14 -14.37 -23.10
C ALA A 80 8.61 -15.70 -23.70
N HIS A 81 7.59 -16.26 -23.07
CA HIS A 81 6.92 -17.48 -23.52
C HIS A 81 5.79 -17.11 -24.48
N TYR A 82 5.75 -17.78 -25.62
CA TYR A 82 4.73 -17.54 -26.63
C TYR A 82 3.95 -18.81 -26.97
N ARG A 83 2.78 -18.61 -27.58
CA ARG A 83 1.96 -19.67 -28.17
C ARG A 83 1.34 -19.17 -29.48
N PRO A 84 0.98 -20.06 -30.41
CA PRO A 84 0.15 -19.69 -31.55
C PRO A 84 -1.27 -19.33 -31.07
N ASP A 85 -1.80 -18.21 -31.53
CA ASP A 85 -3.22 -17.85 -31.40
C ASP A 85 -4.08 -18.62 -32.43
N LYS A 86 -5.37 -18.27 -32.52
CA LYS A 86 -6.32 -18.92 -33.46
C LYS A 86 -5.97 -18.68 -34.94
N GLU A 87 -5.22 -17.62 -35.23
CA GLU A 87 -4.78 -17.22 -36.57
C GLU A 87 -3.35 -17.70 -36.87
N GLY A 88 -2.70 -18.34 -35.89
CA GLY A 88 -1.31 -18.81 -35.98
C GLY A 88 -0.28 -17.72 -35.67
N ASN A 89 -0.69 -16.53 -35.24
CA ASN A 89 0.24 -15.49 -34.79
C ASN A 89 0.84 -15.88 -33.44
N ARG A 90 2.05 -15.41 -33.16
CA ARG A 90 2.73 -15.68 -31.88
C ARG A 90 2.27 -14.67 -30.83
N GLU A 91 1.50 -15.15 -29.87
CA GLU A 91 1.07 -14.39 -28.71
C GLU A 91 2.02 -14.65 -27.53
N ILE A 92 2.59 -13.60 -26.94
CA ILE A 92 3.33 -13.71 -25.66
C ILE A 92 2.30 -13.78 -24.53
N TRP A 93 2.31 -14.86 -23.76
CA TRP A 93 1.38 -15.05 -22.63
C TRP A 93 2.06 -14.92 -21.26
N ARG A 94 3.40 -15.00 -21.22
CA ARG A 94 4.19 -14.86 -19.99
C ARG A 94 5.56 -14.27 -20.26
N ILE A 95 6.04 -13.43 -19.33
CA ILE A 95 7.42 -12.95 -19.30
C ILE A 95 8.01 -13.22 -17.93
N ASP A 96 9.12 -13.95 -17.88
CA ASP A 96 9.96 -14.13 -16.70
C ASP A 96 11.15 -13.16 -16.78
N ALA A 97 11.45 -12.47 -15.67
CA ALA A 97 12.56 -11.54 -15.54
C ALA A 97 13.45 -11.96 -14.36
N ILE A 98 14.76 -11.95 -14.55
CA ILE A 98 15.74 -12.33 -13.53
C ILE A 98 16.86 -11.30 -13.48
N GLY A 99 17.24 -10.91 -12.27
CA GLY A 99 18.36 -10.02 -12.00
C GLY A 99 17.99 -8.56 -12.22
N ASN A 100 18.26 -7.70 -11.23
CA ASN A 100 18.01 -6.25 -11.28
C ASN A 100 16.63 -5.86 -11.84
N VAL A 101 15.59 -6.62 -11.50
CA VAL A 101 14.27 -6.45 -12.12
C VAL A 101 13.69 -5.11 -11.72
N ARG A 102 13.32 -4.33 -12.73
CA ARG A 102 12.69 -3.02 -12.55
C ARG A 102 11.53 -2.88 -13.52
N VAL A 103 10.36 -2.47 -13.02
CA VAL A 103 9.24 -2.04 -13.85
C VAL A 103 9.07 -0.54 -13.72
N VAL A 104 8.91 0.14 -14.85
CA VAL A 104 8.76 1.59 -14.92
C VAL A 104 7.49 1.90 -15.68
N SER A 105 6.59 2.66 -15.06
CA SER A 105 5.48 3.35 -15.73
C SER A 105 5.62 4.86 -15.55
N ALA A 106 4.65 5.63 -16.04
CA ALA A 106 4.66 7.08 -15.95
C ALA A 106 4.77 7.63 -14.51
N ASN A 107 4.24 6.92 -13.51
CA ASN A 107 4.14 7.43 -12.13
C ASN A 107 4.65 6.45 -11.06
N GLU A 108 5.11 5.28 -11.48
CA GLU A 108 5.41 4.17 -10.58
C GLU A 108 6.69 3.47 -11.04
N GLN A 109 7.51 3.08 -10.07
CA GLN A 109 8.68 2.23 -10.29
C GLN A 109 8.70 1.10 -9.27
N ALA A 110 8.70 -0.14 -9.75
CA ALA A 110 8.77 -1.32 -8.91
C ALA A 110 10.07 -2.08 -9.13
N TYR A 111 10.57 -2.70 -8.07
CA TYR A 111 11.89 -3.34 -8.01
C TYR A 111 11.78 -4.70 -7.36
N GLY A 112 12.57 -5.66 -7.83
CA GLY A 112 12.75 -6.97 -7.22
C GLY A 112 13.94 -7.71 -7.81
N GLU A 113 14.22 -8.91 -7.29
CA GLU A 113 15.27 -9.78 -7.81
C GLU A 113 14.78 -10.60 -9.01
N LYS A 114 13.51 -10.98 -8.98
CA LYS A 114 12.82 -11.71 -10.05
C LYS A 114 11.45 -11.11 -10.29
N GLY A 115 10.97 -11.21 -11.52
CA GLY A 115 9.64 -10.79 -11.94
C GLY A 115 8.98 -11.87 -12.77
N VAL A 116 7.68 -12.06 -12.57
CA VAL A 116 6.84 -12.88 -13.44
C VAL A 116 5.65 -12.04 -13.85
N TYR A 117 5.46 -11.86 -15.15
CA TYR A 117 4.23 -11.31 -15.72
C TYR A 117 3.46 -12.41 -16.43
N ASP A 118 2.25 -12.70 -15.95
CA ASP A 118 1.30 -13.56 -16.64
C ASP A 118 0.25 -12.67 -17.31
N VAL A 119 0.32 -12.62 -18.64
CA VAL A 119 -0.46 -11.70 -19.48
C VAL A 119 -1.94 -12.10 -19.44
N ASP A 120 -2.23 -13.40 -19.46
CA ASP A 120 -3.60 -13.92 -19.47
C ASP A 120 -4.32 -13.62 -18.16
N GLN A 121 -3.62 -13.82 -17.03
CA GLN A 121 -4.19 -13.58 -15.71
C GLN A 121 -4.15 -12.11 -15.32
N GLY A 122 -3.38 -11.27 -16.01
CA GLY A 122 -3.17 -9.87 -15.66
C GLY A 122 -2.53 -9.74 -14.28
N ILE A 123 -1.56 -10.60 -13.97
CA ILE A 123 -0.84 -10.60 -12.70
C ILE A 123 0.65 -10.36 -12.94
N PHE A 124 1.20 -9.41 -12.19
CA PHE A 124 2.63 -9.19 -12.08
C PHE A 124 3.10 -9.52 -10.67
N VAL A 125 4.17 -10.32 -10.55
CA VAL A 125 4.75 -10.73 -9.27
C VAL A 125 6.22 -10.43 -9.25
N LEU A 126 6.66 -9.59 -8.32
CA LEU A 126 8.05 -9.40 -7.96
C LEU A 126 8.38 -10.19 -6.70
N THR A 127 9.56 -10.78 -6.64
CA THR A 127 10.04 -11.53 -5.47
C THR A 127 11.45 -11.12 -5.07
N GLY A 128 11.79 -11.38 -3.80
CA GLY A 128 13.03 -10.96 -3.15
C GLY A 128 12.80 -9.71 -2.29
N GLU A 129 13.85 -8.93 -2.08
CA GLU A 129 13.71 -7.57 -1.53
C GLU A 129 13.00 -6.68 -2.55
N VAL A 130 11.72 -6.38 -2.29
CA VAL A 130 10.87 -5.64 -3.21
C VAL A 130 10.63 -4.22 -2.73
N ARG A 131 10.49 -3.32 -3.70
CA ARG A 131 10.15 -1.92 -3.47
C ARG A 131 9.22 -1.42 -4.57
N LEU A 132 8.22 -0.63 -4.18
CA LEU A 132 7.41 0.18 -5.06
C LEU A 132 7.57 1.64 -4.65
N ASP A 133 8.03 2.46 -5.57
CA ASP A 133 8.04 3.91 -5.44
C ASP A 133 6.93 4.48 -6.33
N THR A 134 6.04 5.27 -5.74
CA THR A 134 5.04 6.09 -6.44
C THR A 134 5.36 7.56 -6.25
N LEU A 135 4.52 8.46 -6.78
CA LEU A 135 4.68 9.90 -6.57
C LEU A 135 4.66 10.34 -5.10
N GLN A 136 3.98 9.61 -4.21
CA GLN A 136 3.72 10.06 -2.84
C GLN A 136 4.08 9.01 -1.78
N GLU A 137 4.20 7.75 -2.20
CA GLU A 137 4.27 6.62 -1.30
C GLU A 137 5.42 5.71 -1.71
N LYS A 138 6.08 5.16 -0.69
CA LYS A 138 7.06 4.09 -0.84
C LYS A 138 6.57 2.86 -0.10
N VAL A 139 6.52 1.73 -0.79
CA VAL A 139 6.17 0.42 -0.21
C VAL A 139 7.37 -0.51 -0.34
N THR A 140 7.73 -1.21 0.73
CA THR A 140 8.80 -2.22 0.75
C THR A 140 8.32 -3.49 1.42
N ALA A 141 8.86 -4.63 0.99
CA ALA A 141 8.65 -5.93 1.63
C ALA A 141 9.81 -6.87 1.29
N ASN A 142 10.04 -7.92 2.07
CA ASN A 142 11.19 -8.82 1.91
C ASN A 142 10.87 -10.16 1.21
N ARG A 143 9.61 -10.36 0.78
CA ARG A 143 9.19 -11.60 0.11
C ARG A 143 8.64 -11.34 -1.29
N SER A 144 7.53 -10.60 -1.38
CA SER A 144 6.89 -10.33 -2.68
C SER A 144 6.09 -9.06 -2.74
N LEU A 145 5.97 -8.54 -3.96
CA LEU A 145 5.00 -7.54 -4.35
C LEU A 145 4.20 -8.07 -5.54
N GLU A 146 2.88 -8.12 -5.41
CA GLU A 146 1.97 -8.65 -6.42
C GLU A 146 1.00 -7.58 -6.86
N TYR A 147 0.77 -7.50 -8.16
CA TYR A 147 -0.22 -6.62 -8.76
C TYR A 147 -1.19 -7.43 -9.61
N TRP A 148 -2.47 -7.39 -9.24
CA TRP A 148 -3.56 -8.13 -9.87
C TRP A 148 -4.45 -7.13 -10.62
N ALA A 149 -4.14 -6.86 -11.88
CA ALA A 149 -4.78 -5.82 -12.68
C ALA A 149 -6.29 -6.06 -12.81
N ASN A 150 -6.67 -7.31 -13.12
CA ASN A 150 -8.06 -7.74 -13.30
C ASN A 150 -8.88 -7.74 -11.99
N LYS A 151 -8.21 -7.72 -10.84
CA LYS A 151 -8.85 -7.67 -9.52
C LYS A 151 -8.78 -6.29 -8.87
N ASN A 152 -8.14 -5.32 -9.54
CA ASN A 152 -7.85 -4.00 -8.99
C ASN A 152 -7.22 -4.09 -7.60
N MET A 153 -6.19 -4.92 -7.44
CA MET A 153 -5.62 -5.26 -6.14
C MET A 153 -4.09 -5.37 -6.20
N ALA A 154 -3.43 -4.91 -5.14
CA ALA A 154 -1.99 -5.12 -4.93
C ALA A 154 -1.73 -5.73 -3.56
N VAL A 155 -0.67 -6.54 -3.45
CA VAL A 155 -0.31 -7.20 -2.19
C VAL A 155 1.20 -7.15 -1.98
N ALA A 156 1.63 -6.66 -0.81
CA ALA A 156 3.01 -6.70 -0.36
C ALA A 156 3.13 -7.69 0.81
N ARG A 157 4.10 -8.61 0.75
CA ARG A 157 4.28 -9.68 1.75
C ARG A 157 5.70 -9.73 2.30
N GLY A 158 5.78 -10.03 3.59
CA GLY A 158 7.02 -10.16 4.35
C GLY A 158 7.47 -8.81 4.87
N ASP A 159 7.25 -8.57 6.17
CA ASP A 159 7.57 -7.30 6.85
C ASP A 159 7.20 -6.06 6.03
N ALA A 160 6.02 -6.09 5.42
CA ALA A 160 5.57 -5.09 4.49
C ALA A 160 5.38 -3.72 5.19
N ILE A 161 5.93 -2.67 4.58
CA ILE A 161 5.94 -1.31 5.10
C ILE A 161 5.49 -0.36 4.00
N ALA A 162 4.52 0.48 4.30
CA ALA A 162 4.13 1.62 3.47
C ALA A 162 4.46 2.93 4.20
N ILE A 163 5.13 3.84 3.52
CA ILE A 163 5.53 5.16 4.02
C ILE A 163 4.92 6.23 3.11
N ARG A 164 4.29 7.24 3.72
CA ARG A 164 3.79 8.44 3.05
C ARG A 164 4.11 9.64 3.95
N GLU A 165 4.97 10.54 3.46
CA GLU A 165 5.49 11.65 4.25
C GLU A 165 6.11 11.18 5.59
N ASP A 166 5.55 11.60 6.72
CA ASP A 166 5.96 11.25 8.09
C ASP A 166 5.16 10.08 8.70
N ARG A 167 4.31 9.43 7.89
CA ARG A 167 3.43 8.35 8.32
C ARG A 167 3.94 7.01 7.83
N ARG A 168 3.78 5.99 8.68
CA ARG A 168 4.19 4.62 8.40
C ARG A 168 3.11 3.64 8.82
N LEU A 169 2.79 2.71 7.92
CA LEU A 169 2.02 1.50 8.21
C LEU A 169 2.93 0.31 7.97
N SER A 170 2.93 -0.66 8.89
CA SER A 170 3.57 -1.96 8.65
C SER A 170 2.74 -3.12 9.15
N GLY A 171 2.97 -4.30 8.57
CA GLY A 171 2.45 -5.59 8.99
C GLY A 171 3.13 -6.71 8.20
N GLU A 172 2.83 -7.98 8.49
CA GLU A 172 3.37 -9.10 7.69
C GLU A 172 2.86 -9.05 6.24
N THR A 173 1.61 -8.65 6.05
CA THR A 173 1.01 -8.48 4.73
C THR A 173 0.19 -7.19 4.66
N LEU A 174 0.40 -6.43 3.59
CA LEU A 174 -0.44 -5.28 3.23
C LEU A 174 -1.20 -5.59 1.93
N VAL A 175 -2.50 -5.37 1.93
CA VAL A 175 -3.37 -5.56 0.76
C VAL A 175 -4.04 -4.23 0.42
N ALA A 176 -3.83 -3.74 -0.79
CA ALA A 176 -4.48 -2.56 -1.33
C ALA A 176 -5.51 -2.96 -2.37
N TYR A 177 -6.73 -2.40 -2.27
CA TYR A 177 -7.78 -2.52 -3.26
C TYR A 177 -8.05 -1.16 -3.86
N PHE A 178 -8.21 -1.12 -5.17
CA PHE A 178 -8.45 0.09 -5.94
C PHE A 178 -9.86 0.09 -6.51
N HIS A 179 -10.34 1.29 -6.85
CA HIS A 179 -11.44 1.46 -7.79
C HIS A 179 -11.02 1.03 -9.20
N GLU A 180 -12.00 0.88 -10.09
CA GLU A 180 -11.71 0.76 -11.52
C GLU A 180 -10.89 1.96 -12.00
N PRO A 181 -9.97 1.76 -12.96
CA PRO A 181 -9.20 2.86 -13.53
C PRO A 181 -10.13 3.89 -14.20
N ASP A 182 -9.78 5.17 -14.10
CA ASP A 182 -10.46 6.23 -14.86
C ASP A 182 -10.09 6.21 -16.35
N ALA A 183 -10.63 7.15 -17.13
CA ALA A 183 -10.40 7.23 -18.57
C ALA A 183 -8.92 7.40 -18.93
N GLU A 184 -8.12 7.97 -18.03
CA GLU A 184 -6.67 8.13 -18.16
C GLU A 184 -5.89 6.92 -17.64
N GLY A 185 -6.57 5.87 -17.17
CA GLY A 185 -5.98 4.66 -16.61
C GLY A 185 -5.51 4.80 -15.16
N LYS A 186 -5.82 5.93 -14.50
CA LYS A 186 -5.41 6.21 -13.13
C LYS A 186 -6.31 5.49 -12.14
N ARG A 187 -5.74 4.99 -11.05
CA ARG A 187 -6.43 4.20 -10.03
C ARG A 187 -6.54 4.97 -8.72
N LYS A 188 -7.64 4.79 -8.00
CA LYS A 188 -7.83 5.39 -6.67
C LYS A 188 -7.90 4.29 -5.62
N LEU A 189 -7.15 4.44 -4.53
CA LEU A 189 -7.23 3.54 -3.40
C LEU A 189 -8.64 3.56 -2.83
N ARG A 190 -9.23 2.37 -2.65
CA ARG A 190 -10.57 2.16 -2.09
C ARG A 190 -10.49 1.61 -0.68
N ARG A 191 -9.59 0.66 -0.47
CA ARG A 191 -9.43 -0.03 0.81
C ARG A 191 -7.99 -0.48 1.00
N LEU A 192 -7.50 -0.35 2.21
CA LEU A 192 -6.20 -0.86 2.64
C LEU A 192 -6.39 -1.81 3.82
N GLU A 193 -5.72 -2.94 3.78
CA GLU A 193 -5.73 -3.92 4.86
C GLU A 193 -4.30 -4.24 5.27
N ALA A 194 -4.11 -4.39 6.57
CA ALA A 194 -2.85 -4.81 7.18
C ALA A 194 -3.11 -6.01 8.07
N TYR A 195 -2.24 -7.01 7.95
CA TYR A 195 -2.36 -8.29 8.65
C TYR A 195 -1.08 -8.58 9.41
N GLU A 196 -1.26 -9.01 10.66
CA GLU A 196 -0.25 -9.43 11.62
C GLU A 196 0.78 -8.35 11.96
N ASN A 197 1.15 -8.23 13.23
CA ASN A 197 2.12 -7.25 13.72
C ASN A 197 1.85 -5.81 13.23
N VAL A 198 0.56 -5.45 13.14
CA VAL A 198 0.14 -4.18 12.57
C VAL A 198 0.65 -3.05 13.44
N HIS A 199 1.42 -2.17 12.82
CA HIS A 199 2.00 -0.99 13.47
C HIS A 199 1.78 0.24 12.61
N VAL A 200 1.10 1.22 13.19
CA VAL A 200 0.87 2.53 12.61
C VAL A 200 1.67 3.54 13.40
N SER A 201 2.46 4.34 12.70
CA SER A 201 3.21 5.46 13.27
C SER A 201 2.88 6.73 12.53
N THR A 202 2.64 7.79 13.30
CA THR A 202 2.36 9.13 12.80
C THR A 202 3.11 10.13 13.69
N PRO A 203 3.10 11.44 13.36
CA PRO A 203 3.81 12.43 14.18
C PRO A 203 3.36 12.52 15.63
N THR A 204 2.11 12.17 15.91
CA THR A 204 1.50 12.38 17.23
C THR A 204 1.18 11.09 17.96
N GLU A 205 1.12 9.95 17.26
CA GLU A 205 0.67 8.69 17.84
C GLU A 205 1.31 7.45 17.22
N ILE A 206 1.29 6.39 18.04
CA ILE A 206 1.63 5.04 17.64
C ILE A 206 0.45 4.14 17.98
N ILE A 207 0.01 3.34 17.01
CA ILE A 207 -1.05 2.35 17.18
C ILE A 207 -0.53 0.97 16.81
N ARG A 208 -0.85 -0.03 17.64
CA ARG A 208 -0.52 -1.43 17.42
C ARG A 208 -1.77 -2.29 17.45
N GLY A 209 -1.78 -3.36 16.67
CA GLY A 209 -2.82 -4.38 16.67
C GLY A 209 -2.44 -5.60 15.84
N SER A 210 -3.38 -6.52 15.66
CA SER A 210 -3.19 -7.73 14.84
C SER A 210 -3.75 -7.59 13.42
N ARG A 211 -4.75 -6.71 13.23
CA ARG A 211 -5.34 -6.42 11.92
C ARG A 211 -5.72 -4.95 11.83
N GLY A 212 -5.48 -4.34 10.68
CA GLY A 212 -5.93 -2.99 10.34
C GLY A 212 -6.74 -3.02 9.05
N VAL A 213 -7.85 -2.28 9.00
CA VAL A 213 -8.63 -2.08 7.77
C VAL A 213 -8.99 -0.60 7.68
N TYR A 214 -8.63 0.03 6.57
CA TYR A 214 -9.02 1.39 6.24
C TYR A 214 -9.89 1.37 4.98
N ASN A 215 -11.12 1.86 5.10
CA ASN A 215 -12.00 2.13 3.97
C ASN A 215 -11.90 3.61 3.62
N VAL A 216 -11.37 3.90 2.44
CA VAL A 216 -11.10 5.26 1.96
C VAL A 216 -12.42 5.98 1.64
N ASP A 217 -13.39 5.27 1.06
CA ASP A 217 -14.67 5.86 0.65
C ASP A 217 -15.48 6.34 1.84
N SER A 218 -15.54 5.55 2.91
CA SER A 218 -16.21 5.95 4.15
C SER A 218 -15.32 6.79 5.08
N GLY A 219 -14.02 6.84 4.82
CA GLY A 219 -13.03 7.42 5.73
C GLY A 219 -13.00 6.74 7.10
N ILE A 220 -13.24 5.43 7.19
CA ILE A 220 -13.24 4.71 8.47
C ILE A 220 -12.05 3.77 8.53
N ALA A 221 -11.19 3.95 9.55
CA ALA A 221 -10.11 3.04 9.89
C ALA A 221 -10.48 2.23 11.14
N THR A 222 -10.18 0.93 11.10
CA THR A 222 -10.42 -0.01 12.19
C THR A 222 -9.15 -0.78 12.46
N ILE A 223 -8.82 -0.96 13.73
CA ILE A 223 -7.69 -1.78 14.18
C ILE A 223 -8.21 -2.75 15.23
N ALA A 224 -7.85 -4.02 15.11
CA ALA A 224 -8.36 -5.09 15.95
C ALA A 224 -7.23 -5.99 16.47
N GLY A 225 -7.49 -6.62 17.63
CA GLY A 225 -6.63 -7.62 18.26
C GLY A 225 -5.51 -6.98 19.09
N SER A 226 -5.67 -6.98 20.41
CA SER A 226 -4.71 -6.45 21.39
C SER A 226 -4.26 -5.02 21.06
N VAL A 227 -5.23 -4.14 20.83
CA VAL A 227 -5.01 -2.78 20.38
C VAL A 227 -4.34 -1.96 21.48
N LYS A 228 -3.22 -1.32 21.13
CA LYS A 228 -2.50 -0.40 22.00
C LYS A 228 -2.27 0.92 21.26
N ILE A 229 -2.73 2.01 21.86
CA ILE A 229 -2.57 3.37 21.35
C ILE A 229 -1.71 4.14 22.34
N THR A 230 -0.65 4.77 21.84
CA THR A 230 0.18 5.70 22.61
C THR A 230 0.17 7.05 21.92
N ARG A 231 -0.17 8.11 22.66
CA ARG A 231 -0.21 9.48 22.16
C ARG A 231 0.38 10.43 23.19
N GLY A 232 1.55 10.98 22.91
CA GLY A 232 2.32 11.72 23.91
C GLY A 232 2.52 10.88 25.18
N ASN A 233 1.93 11.30 26.29
CA ASN A 233 1.99 10.62 27.58
C ASN A 233 0.81 9.68 27.86
N ASP A 234 -0.20 9.68 26.98
CA ASP A 234 -1.43 8.91 27.16
C ASP A 234 -1.28 7.51 26.54
N GLN A 235 -1.86 6.53 27.22
CA GLN A 235 -1.86 5.13 26.79
C GLN A 235 -3.25 4.54 26.89
N MET A 236 -3.68 3.86 25.83
CA MET A 236 -5.01 3.27 25.76
C MET A 236 -4.94 1.86 25.21
N ASN A 237 -5.68 0.96 25.86
CA ASN A 237 -5.66 -0.46 25.57
C ASN A 237 -7.10 -0.98 25.44
N GLY A 238 -7.36 -1.71 24.37
CA GLY A 238 -8.64 -2.33 24.08
C GLY A 238 -8.46 -3.44 23.05
N GLU A 239 -9.55 -4.08 22.63
CA GLU A 239 -9.46 -5.11 21.59
C GLU A 239 -9.81 -4.60 20.20
N TYR A 240 -10.39 -3.41 20.11
CA TYR A 240 -10.81 -2.82 18.87
C TYR A 240 -10.75 -1.29 18.95
N ALA A 241 -10.26 -0.64 17.92
CA ALA A 241 -10.32 0.81 17.75
C ALA A 241 -10.96 1.12 16.41
N GLU A 242 -11.89 2.08 16.41
CA GLU A 242 -12.48 2.67 15.23
C GLU A 242 -12.12 4.15 15.19
N VAL A 243 -11.78 4.64 14.02
CA VAL A 243 -11.35 6.00 13.78
C VAL A 243 -12.08 6.49 12.53
N ASP A 244 -12.86 7.54 12.67
CA ASP A 244 -13.44 8.27 11.54
C ASP A 244 -12.47 9.38 11.12
N MET A 245 -11.87 9.22 9.96
CA MET A 245 -10.89 10.13 9.38
C MET A 245 -11.51 11.43 8.87
N ASN A 246 -12.81 11.43 8.55
CA ASN A 246 -13.51 12.62 8.08
C ASN A 246 -13.84 13.56 9.24
N THR A 247 -14.21 13.01 10.39
CA THR A 247 -14.60 13.79 11.57
C THR A 247 -13.49 13.91 12.62
N GLY A 248 -12.46 13.07 12.55
CA GLY A 248 -11.40 12.98 13.56
C GLY A 248 -11.86 12.35 14.88
N VAL A 249 -13.01 11.67 14.90
CA VAL A 249 -13.54 10.99 16.08
C VAL A 249 -12.97 9.58 16.13
N SER A 250 -12.33 9.20 17.23
CA SER A 250 -11.98 7.79 17.48
C SER A 250 -12.67 7.22 18.70
N ARG A 251 -12.92 5.92 18.63
CA ARG A 251 -13.60 5.12 19.63
C ARG A 251 -12.74 3.89 19.93
N LEU A 252 -12.44 3.68 21.20
CA LEU A 252 -11.85 2.43 21.67
C LEU A 252 -12.97 1.54 22.21
N LEU A 253 -13.07 0.34 21.69
CA LEU A 253 -14.15 -0.61 21.96
C LEU A 253 -13.57 -1.92 22.53
N SER A 254 -14.41 -2.65 23.27
CA SER A 254 -14.09 -4.01 23.74
C SER A 254 -14.11 -5.06 22.63
N GLY A 255 -14.55 -4.68 21.43
CA GLY A 255 -14.64 -5.50 20.23
C GLY A 255 -15.70 -4.93 19.27
N PRO A 256 -16.09 -5.66 18.21
CA PRO A 256 -17.15 -5.27 17.28
C PRO A 256 -18.52 -5.05 17.98
N GLN A 257 -19.46 -4.35 17.35
CA GLN A 257 -20.78 -4.06 17.97
C GLN A 257 -21.41 -5.31 18.63
N GLY A 258 -21.73 -5.19 19.93
CA GLY A 258 -22.34 -6.26 20.72
C GLY A 258 -21.36 -7.15 21.51
N SER A 259 -20.05 -7.05 21.30
CA SER A 259 -19.07 -7.76 22.15
C SER A 259 -18.87 -7.00 23.48
N GLY A 260 -19.38 -7.58 24.58
CA GLY A 260 -19.16 -7.06 25.93
C GLY A 260 -17.68 -7.08 26.33
N GLY A 261 -17.28 -6.15 27.20
CA GLY A 261 -15.93 -6.09 27.76
C GLY A 261 -15.61 -4.71 28.34
N ARG A 262 -14.36 -4.52 28.78
CA ARG A 262 -13.88 -3.26 29.36
C ARG A 262 -12.67 -2.77 28.57
N VAL A 263 -12.69 -1.49 28.19
CA VAL A 263 -11.52 -0.78 27.66
C VAL A 263 -10.84 -0.02 28.79
N LYS A 264 -9.52 0.22 28.67
CA LYS A 264 -8.74 0.93 29.69
C LYS A 264 -7.97 2.08 29.04
N ALA A 265 -8.17 3.29 29.55
CA ALA A 265 -7.37 4.46 29.20
C ALA A 265 -6.61 4.96 30.44
N LEU A 266 -5.33 5.28 30.25
CA LEU A 266 -4.51 6.01 31.21
C LEU A 266 -4.22 7.37 30.59
N VAL A 267 -4.84 8.41 31.14
CA VAL A 267 -4.64 9.80 30.72
C VAL A 267 -3.75 10.48 31.75
N LYS A 268 -2.61 11.01 31.30
CA LYS A 268 -1.67 11.71 32.18
C LYS A 268 -1.91 13.22 32.07
N PRO A 269 -2.15 13.93 33.19
CA PRO A 269 -2.26 15.37 33.17
C PRO A 269 -0.97 16.02 32.62
N SER A 270 -1.08 16.89 31.63
CA SER A 270 0.02 17.72 31.15
C SER A 270 0.32 18.81 32.18
N LYS A 271 1.55 18.87 32.69
CA LYS A 271 2.02 19.96 33.57
C LYS A 271 2.32 21.22 32.73
N ASP A 272 1.27 21.90 32.26
CA ASP A 272 1.38 23.22 31.62
C ASP A 272 0.36 24.24 32.18
N SER A 273 0.03 24.11 33.47
CA SER A 273 -0.77 25.10 34.18
C SER A 273 -0.11 25.48 35.51
N GLU A 274 1.17 25.85 35.45
CA GLU A 274 1.88 26.44 36.58
C GLU A 274 2.80 27.56 36.08
N LYS A 275 2.21 28.68 35.64
CA LYS A 275 2.84 30.01 35.62
C LYS A 275 1.82 31.10 35.25
N GLU A 276 0.89 31.36 36.17
CA GLU A 276 0.40 32.73 36.35
C GLU A 276 0.06 32.92 37.83
N LYS A 277 1.10 33.18 38.63
CA LYS A 277 0.88 33.79 39.94
C LYS A 277 0.56 35.26 39.66
N PRO A 278 -0.61 35.79 40.06
CA PRO A 278 -0.87 37.22 39.93
C PRO A 278 0.17 37.98 40.79
N GLN A 279 0.90 38.90 40.15
CA GLN A 279 1.73 39.86 40.88
C GLN A 279 0.82 40.71 41.78
N PRO A 280 1.12 40.87 43.07
CA PRO A 280 0.42 41.83 43.89
C PRO A 280 0.85 43.24 43.47
N ASN A 281 -0.13 44.06 43.04
CA ASN A 281 0.06 45.50 42.85
C ASN A 281 0.63 46.13 44.15
N ARG A 282 1.75 46.83 44.02
CA ARG A 282 2.19 47.86 44.98
C ARG A 282 2.56 49.11 44.20
#